data_AF-A0AAV9ZFJ0-F1
#
_entry.id   AF-A0AAV9ZFJ0-F1
#
_cell.length_a   1.000
_cell.length_b   1.000
_cell.length_c   1.000
_cell.angle_alpha   90.00
_cell.angle_beta   90.00
_cell.angle_gamma   90.00
#
_symmetry.space_group_name_H-M   'P 1'
#
loop_
_entity.id
_entity.type
_entity.pdbx_description
1 polymer ?
#
loop_
_entity_poly.entity_id
_entity_poly.type
_entity_poly.pdbx_seq_one_letter_code
_entity_poly.pdbx_strand_id
1 'polypeptide(L)'
;LPNVVAKNVHPLNPLAIGSMTNMWNGTQFYIGEILDVIKKGANGRYGPSLQSSASPSGLAFLSLKVYLPLTTVQAIFILLLT
;
A
#
# COMPACT_ATOMS: atom_id res chain seq x y z
N LEU A 1 0.70 -8.27 -2.88
CA LEU A 1 -0.38 -8.23 -1.86
C LEU A 1 -1.58 -9.02 -2.35
N PRO A 2 -1.89 -10.19 -1.78
CA PRO A 2 -3.15 -10.87 -2.09
C PRO A 2 -4.29 -10.07 -1.46
N ASN A 3 -4.79 -9.06 -2.20
CA ASN A 3 -6.07 -8.31 -2.08
C ASN A 3 -5.98 -6.81 -2.38
N VAL A 4 -4.79 -6.19 -2.39
CA VAL A 4 -4.63 -4.84 -2.98
C VAL A 4 -4.75 -4.88 -4.52
N VAL A 5 -4.53 -6.05 -5.12
CA VAL A 5 -4.24 -6.17 -6.55
C VAL A 5 -5.47 -6.36 -7.44
N ALA A 6 -6.72 -6.48 -6.94
CA ALA A 6 -7.83 -6.76 -7.89
C ALA A 6 -9.24 -6.24 -7.59
N LYS A 7 -9.64 -5.99 -6.33
CA LYS A 7 -11.07 -5.69 -6.05
C LYS A 7 -11.36 -4.30 -5.48
N ASN A 8 -10.41 -3.68 -4.78
CA ASN A 8 -10.69 -2.47 -3.99
C ASN A 8 -9.91 -1.22 -4.43
N VAL A 9 -9.04 -1.34 -5.44
CA VAL A 9 -8.28 -0.20 -6.00
C VAL A 9 -8.84 0.13 -7.38
N HIS A 10 -9.50 1.28 -7.48
CA HIS A 10 -10.20 1.79 -8.67
C HIS A 10 -10.27 3.33 -8.56
N PRO A 11 -10.53 4.10 -9.64
CA PRO A 11 -10.72 5.55 -9.56
C PRO A 11 -11.61 6.09 -8.43
N LEU A 12 -12.63 5.33 -8.00
CA LEU A 12 -13.52 5.69 -6.87
C LEU A 12 -12.90 5.42 -5.48
N ASN A 13 -11.91 4.54 -5.40
CA ASN A 13 -11.18 4.22 -4.18
C ASN A 13 -9.69 4.02 -4.51
N PRO A 14 -8.95 5.11 -4.79
CA PRO A 14 -7.54 5.03 -5.12
C PRO A 14 -6.70 4.74 -3.86
N LEU A 15 -5.52 4.18 -4.07
CA LEU A 15 -4.47 4.19 -3.05
C LEU A 15 -3.98 5.63 -2.90
N ALA A 16 -4.32 6.30 -1.82
CA ALA A 16 -3.99 7.70 -1.60
C ALA A 16 -3.25 7.86 -0.27
N ILE A 17 -2.27 8.77 -0.23
CA ILE A 17 -1.57 9.07 1.02
C ILE A 17 -2.59 9.55 2.06
N GLY A 18 -2.46 9.05 3.29
CA GLY A 18 -3.38 9.30 4.40
C GLY A 18 -4.67 8.46 4.39
N SER A 19 -4.92 7.67 3.34
CA SER A 19 -6.08 6.78 3.33
C SER A 19 -5.83 5.49 4.10
N MET A 20 -6.91 4.91 4.64
CA MET A 20 -6.87 3.65 5.38
C MET A 20 -7.15 2.48 4.43
N THR A 21 -6.40 1.39 4.60
CA THR A 21 -6.50 0.17 3.79
C THR A 21 -6.45 -1.08 4.65
N ASN A 22 -7.14 -2.13 4.20
CA ASN A 22 -7.10 -3.43 4.83
C ASN A 22 -6.00 -4.29 4.19
N MET A 23 -5.15 -4.84 5.03
CA MET A 23 -3.98 -5.63 4.63
C MET A 23 -4.11 -7.05 5.16
N TRP A 24 -3.73 -8.02 4.33
CA TRP A 24 -3.68 -9.43 4.71
C TRP A 24 -2.33 -10.01 4.29
N ASN A 25 -1.62 -10.61 5.24
CA ASN A 25 -0.31 -11.24 4.98
C ASN A 25 -0.39 -12.76 4.79
N GLY A 26 -1.61 -13.32 4.67
CA GLY A 26 -1.84 -14.77 4.60
C GLY A 26 -2.21 -15.39 5.96
N THR A 27 -1.85 -14.76 7.07
CA THR A 27 -2.11 -15.27 8.43
C THR A 27 -2.95 -14.32 9.26
N GLN A 28 -2.71 -13.01 9.14
CA GLN A 28 -3.35 -11.98 9.96
C GLN A 28 -3.86 -10.83 9.09
N PHE A 29 -4.97 -10.25 9.54
CA PHE A 29 -5.54 -9.02 9.01
C PHE A 29 -5.03 -7.83 9.79
N TYR A 30 -4.77 -6.74 9.08
CA TYR A 30 -4.34 -5.48 9.65
C TYR A 30 -5.09 -4.33 9.00
N ILE A 31 -5.25 -3.25 9.75
CA ILE A 31 -5.64 -1.95 9.21
C ILE A 31 -4.35 -1.16 9.05
N GLY A 32 -4.15 -0.55 7.89
CA GLY A 32 -2.98 0.27 7.63
C GLY A 32 -3.34 1.64 7.07
N GLU A 33 -2.56 2.65 7.43
CA GLU A 33 -2.60 3.97 6.81
C GLU A 33 -1.51 4.06 5.74
N ILE A 34 -1.87 4.56 4.56
CA ILE A 34 -0.91 4.76 3.47
C ILE A 34 -0.06 5.99 3.75
N LEU A 35 1.25 5.79 3.86
CA LEU A 35 2.22 6.87 4.08
C LEU A 35 2.84 7.36 2.78
N ASP A 36 3.05 6.47 1.81
CA ASP A 36 3.65 6.81 0.53
C ASP A 36 3.27 5.79 -0.56
N VAL A 37 3.14 6.26 -1.80
CA VAL A 37 2.81 5.48 -2.99
C VAL A 37 3.89 5.74 -4.04
N ILE A 38 4.78 4.77 -4.27
CA ILE A 38 5.96 4.98 -5.12
C ILE A 38 5.78 4.29 -6.47
N LYS A 39 5.99 5.02 -7.57
CA LYS A 39 5.90 4.46 -8.93
C LYS A 39 7.14 3.63 -9.30
N LYS A 40 6.99 2.63 -10.17
CA LYS A 40 8.13 2.02 -10.89
C LYS A 40 8.75 3.09 -11.81
N GLY A 41 10.04 3.32 -11.67
CA GLY A 41 10.82 4.18 -12.55
C GLY A 41 11.43 3.41 -13.71
N ALA A 42 12.15 4.10 -14.59
CA ALA A 42 12.86 3.47 -15.69
C ALA A 42 14.10 2.69 -15.20
N ASN A 43 14.45 1.61 -15.91
CA ASN A 43 15.69 0.86 -15.70
C ASN A 43 15.88 0.32 -14.27
N GLY A 44 14.80 -0.13 -13.62
CA GLY A 44 14.85 -0.68 -12.27
C GLY A 44 15.04 0.34 -11.15
N ARG A 45 15.04 1.65 -11.47
CA ARG A 45 15.00 2.72 -10.46
C ARG A 45 13.57 2.94 -9.96
N TYR A 46 13.45 3.55 -8.79
CA TYR A 46 12.17 3.98 -8.25
C TYR A 46 11.79 5.35 -8.82
N GLY A 47 10.51 5.49 -9.17
CA GLY A 47 9.92 6.73 -9.66
C GLY A 47 9.53 7.66 -8.50
N PRO A 48 8.88 8.79 -8.80
CA PRO A 48 8.43 9.72 -7.77
C PRO A 48 7.35 9.10 -6.88
N SER A 49 7.22 9.66 -5.67
CA SER A 49 6.05 9.52 -4.83
C SER A 49 4.82 10.11 -5.54
N LEU A 50 3.69 9.44 -5.43
CA LEU A 50 2.41 9.83 -5.99
C LEU A 50 1.45 10.19 -4.85
N GLN A 51 0.67 11.25 -5.04
CA GLN A 51 -0.41 11.60 -4.10
C GLN A 51 -1.48 10.51 -4.04
N SER A 52 -1.79 9.90 -5.19
CA SER A 52 -2.68 8.75 -5.27
C SER A 52 -2.43 7.90 -6.51
N SER A 53 -2.91 6.65 -6.48
CA SER A 53 -2.95 5.75 -7.63
C SER A 53 -4.24 4.95 -7.67
N ALA A 54 -4.96 5.05 -8.78
CA ALA A 54 -6.17 4.27 -9.05
C ALA A 54 -5.88 2.85 -9.57
N SER A 55 -4.60 2.48 -9.69
CA SER A 55 -4.16 1.15 -10.10
C SER A 55 -2.91 0.72 -9.32
N PRO A 56 -2.85 -0.52 -8.84
CA PRO A 56 -1.61 -1.09 -8.31
C PRO A 56 -0.55 -1.30 -9.41
N SER A 57 -0.99 -1.44 -10.67
CA SER A 57 -0.11 -1.66 -11.81
C SER A 57 0.81 -0.46 -12.03
N GLY A 58 2.11 -0.72 -12.05
CA GLY A 58 3.13 0.32 -12.22
C GLY A 58 3.60 0.98 -10.93
N LEU A 59 3.14 0.52 -9.76
CA LEU A 59 3.72 0.90 -8.47
C LEU A 59 4.90 -0.01 -8.11
N ALA A 60 5.95 0.57 -7.54
CA ALA A 60 7.11 -0.15 -7.02
C ALA A 60 6.91 -0.53 -5.54
N PHE A 61 6.42 0.42 -4.75
CA PHE A 61 6.21 0.23 -3.32
C PHE A 61 4.94 0.92 -2.82
N LEU A 62 4.46 0.41 -1.70
CA LEU A 62 3.52 1.08 -0.82
C LEU A 62 4.15 1.12 0.58
N SER A 63 4.27 2.32 1.15
CA SER A 63 4.68 2.51 2.53
C SER A 63 3.44 2.61 3.40
N LEU A 64 3.39 1.82 4.47
CA LEU A 64 2.21 1.67 5.32
C LEU A 64 2.58 1.76 6.79
N LYS A 65 1.77 2.51 7.54
CA LYS A 65 1.72 2.39 9.01
C LYS A 65 0.64 1.38 9.37
N VAL A 66 1.00 0.29 10.03
CA VAL A 66 0.08 -0.82 10.28
C VAL A 66 -0.33 -0.86 11.75
N TYR A 67 -1.63 -1.02 11.98
CA TYR A 67 -2.27 -1.17 13.29
C TYR A 67 -2.68 -2.63 13.48
N LEU A 68 -2.08 -3.30 14.48
CA LEU A 68 -2.44 -4.65 14.86
C LEU A 68 -3.76 -4.66 15.64
N PRO A 69 -4.71 -5.55 15.29
CA PRO A 69 -5.88 -5.75 16.14
C PRO A 69 -5.45 -6.39 17.47
N LEU A 70 -5.69 -5.64 18.55
CA LEU A 70 -5.65 -6.04 19.97
C LEU A 70 -4.31 -6.03 20.74
N THR A 71 -3.23 -5.47 20.19
CA THR A 71 -2.17 -4.90 21.04
C THR A 71 -1.71 -3.58 20.43
N THR A 72 -1.50 -2.55 21.26
CA THR A 72 -1.10 -1.18 20.91
C THR A 72 0.32 -1.08 20.34
N VAL A 73 0.79 -2.10 19.62
CA VAL A 73 2.08 -2.14 18.95
C VAL A 73 1.89 -1.52 17.56
N GLN A 74 2.46 -0.33 17.36
CA GLN A 74 2.54 0.32 16.05
C GLN A 74 3.82 -0.13 15.33
N ALA A 75 3.71 -0.47 14.04
CA ALA A 75 4.87 -0.81 13.22
C ALA A 75 4.75 -0.17 11.82
N ILE A 76 5.89 0.20 11.24
CA ILE A 76 6.00 0.74 9.88
C ILE A 76 6.49 -0.39 8.98
N PHE A 77 5.80 -0.61 7.87
CA PHE A 77 6.16 -1.62 6.87
C PHE A 77 6.33 -0.97 5.50
N ILE A 78 7.40 -1.35 4.80
CA ILE A 78 7.62 -1.02 3.38
C ILE A 78 7.39 -2.30 2.60
N LEU A 79 6.36 -2.33 1.74
CA LEU A 79 6.05 -3.49 0.92
C LEU A 79 6.52 -3.30 -0.52
N LEU A 80 7.35 -4.24 -0.99
CA LEU A 80 7.73 -4.38 -2.39
C LEU A 80 6.58 -4.99 -3.20
N LEU A 81 6.19 -4.33 -4.29
CA LEU A 81 5.21 -4.81 -5.25
C LEU A 81 5.95 -5.34 -6.49
N THR A 82 6.21 -6.65 -6.52
CA THR A 82 6.80 -7.34 -7.69
C THR A 82 5.75 -7.50 -8.77
#